data_AF-A0A0C2F6H7-F1
#
_entry.id   AF-A0A0C2F6H7-F1
#
_cell.length_a   1.000
_cell.length_b   1.000
_cell.length_c   1.000
_cell.angle_alpha   90.00
_cell.angle_beta   90.00
_cell.angle_gamma   90.00
#
_symmetry.space_group_name_H-M   'P 1'
#
loop_
_entity.id
_entity.type
_entity.pdbx_description
1 polymer ?
#
loop_
_entity_poly.entity_id
_entity_poly.type
_entity_poly.pdbx_seq_one_letter_code
_entity_poly.pdbx_strand_id
1 'polypeptide(L)'
;GLIFSDKFLQIVTKLPSDRMYGWGENVHPTLKHNFTRYTTWAMFARDEWPYSEALDTKNLYGVHPFYMVLEPDGKAHGVFILNSNAQ
;
A
#
# COMPACT_ATOMS: atom_id res chain seq x y z
N GLY A 1 -12.48 -6.50 9.50
CA GLY A 1 -12.55 -6.64 10.97
C GLY A 1 -11.15 -6.70 11.54
N LEU A 2 -11.01 -6.54 12.86
CA LEU A 2 -9.73 -6.68 13.57
C LEU A 2 -9.46 -8.17 13.83
N ILE A 3 -8.27 -8.65 13.46
CA ILE A 3 -7.75 -9.98 13.83
C ILE A 3 -6.38 -9.77 14.48
N PHE A 4 -6.15 -10.42 15.62
CA PHE A 4 -4.89 -10.33 16.36
C PHE A 4 -4.47 -11.73 16.80
N SER A 5 -3.40 -12.26 16.23
CA SER A 5 -2.84 -13.58 16.54
C SER A 5 -1.33 -13.58 16.37
N ASP A 6 -0.65 -14.61 16.86
CA ASP A 6 0.82 -14.71 16.91
C ASP A 6 1.52 -14.37 15.59
N LYS A 7 0.96 -14.81 14.46
CA LYS A 7 1.58 -14.64 13.12
C LYS A 7 0.66 -14.01 12.09
N PHE A 8 -0.46 -13.42 12.53
CA PHE A 8 -1.39 -12.76 11.63
C PHE A 8 -2.13 -11.63 12.35
N LEU A 9 -1.93 -10.42 11.83
CA LEU A 9 -2.57 -9.19 12.26
C LEU A 9 -3.37 -8.64 11.07
N GLN A 10 -4.62 -8.24 11.29
CA GLN A 10 -5.44 -7.59 10.28
C GLN A 10 -6.17 -6.40 10.89
N ILE A 11 -6.05 -5.25 10.24
CA ILE A 11 -6.84 -4.05 10.52
C ILE A 11 -7.36 -3.51 9.20
N VAL A 12 -8.53 -2.87 9.23
CA VAL A 12 -9.14 -2.26 8.04
C VAL A 12 -9.58 -0.85 8.43
N THR A 13 -9.41 0.09 7.52
CA THR A 13 -9.85 1.48 7.69
C THR A 13 -10.68 1.91 6.48
N LYS A 14 -11.61 2.84 6.71
CA LYS A 14 -12.34 3.51 5.64
C LYS A 14 -11.62 4.82 5.34
N LEU A 15 -11.21 5.02 4.09
CA LEU A 15 -10.59 6.27 3.67
C LEU A 15 -11.65 7.36 3.44
N PRO A 16 -11.34 8.64 3.70
CA PRO A 16 -12.26 9.76 3.48
C PRO A 16 -12.36 10.17 2.00
N SER A 17 -11.42 9.74 1.15
CA SER A 17 -11.42 9.97 -0.29
C SER A 17 -10.75 8.82 -1.04
N ASP A 18 -10.86 8.81 -2.37
CA ASP A 18 -10.19 7.87 -3.26
C ASP A 18 -8.79 8.34 -3.69
N ARG A 19 -8.32 9.48 -3.18
CA ARG A 19 -7.06 10.14 -3.57
C ARG A 19 -5.93 9.70 -2.64
N MET A 20 -5.56 8.43 -2.75
CA MET A 20 -4.51 7.82 -1.95
C MET A 20 -3.23 7.58 -2.77
N TYR A 21 -2.09 7.81 -2.11
CA TYR A 21 -0.74 7.82 -2.69
C TYR A 21 0.25 7.12 -1.76
N GLY A 22 1.28 6.48 -2.31
CA GLY A 22 2.35 5.86 -1.55
C GLY A 22 2.27 4.34 -1.50
N TRP A 23 2.69 3.80 -0.35
CA TRP A 23 3.18 2.45 -0.04
C TRP A 23 4.17 1.87 -1.06
N GLY A 24 4.79 0.73 -0.76
CA GLY A 24 5.73 0.06 -1.68
C GLY A 24 6.82 -0.72 -0.97
N GLU A 25 7.84 -1.22 -1.66
CA GLU A 25 8.17 -0.97 -3.07
C GLU A 25 7.51 -1.95 -4.05
N ASN A 26 6.74 -1.42 -4.99
CA ASN A 26 6.08 -2.15 -6.09
C ASN A 26 6.01 -1.23 -7.32
N VAL A 27 5.73 -1.78 -8.51
CA VAL A 27 5.49 -0.96 -9.70
C VAL A 27 4.05 -0.46 -9.72
N HIS A 28 3.84 0.83 -9.44
CA HIS A 28 2.53 1.47 -9.58
C HIS A 28 2.39 2.12 -10.97
N PRO A 29 1.39 1.75 -11.80
CA PRO A 29 1.19 2.36 -13.12
C PRO A 29 0.84 3.85 -13.06
N THR A 30 0.24 4.29 -11.96
CA THR A 30 -0.16 5.67 -11.69
C THR A 30 0.19 6.03 -10.26
N LEU A 31 0.49 7.31 -10.01
CA LEU A 31 0.77 7.79 -8.66
C LEU A 31 -0.45 7.64 -7.73
N LYS A 32 -1.65 7.99 -8.21
CA LYS A 32 -2.92 7.76 -7.51
C LYS A 32 -3.29 6.29 -7.62
N HIS A 33 -3.61 5.66 -6.49
CA HIS A 33 -4.08 4.28 -6.45
C HIS A 33 -5.50 4.12 -6.99
N ASN A 34 -5.76 2.98 -7.65
CA ASN A 34 -7.07 2.65 -8.21
C ASN A 34 -7.86 1.70 -7.30
N PHE A 35 -8.93 2.20 -6.69
CA PHE A 35 -9.80 1.44 -5.79
C PHE A 35 -10.91 0.64 -6.49
N THR A 36 -11.12 0.79 -7.80
CA THR A 36 -12.16 0.01 -8.52
C THR A 36 -11.77 -1.45 -8.74
N ARG A 37 -10.48 -1.79 -8.64
CA ARG A 37 -9.92 -3.10 -9.00
C ARG A 37 -9.63 -4.05 -7.82
N TYR A 38 -9.88 -3.66 -6.58
CA TYR A 38 -9.59 -4.49 -5.38
C TYR A 38 -8.17 -5.10 -5.41
N THR A 39 -7.17 -4.26 -5.65
CA THR A 39 -5.77 -4.68 -5.80
C THR A 39 -5.09 -4.88 -4.45
N THR A 40 -4.27 -5.93 -4.34
CA THR A 40 -3.39 -6.19 -3.20
C THR A 40 -1.93 -5.91 -3.58
N TRP A 41 -1.18 -5.26 -2.70
CA TRP A 41 0.25 -4.97 -2.89
C TRP A 41 1.03 -5.61 -1.75
N ALA A 42 1.73 -6.70 -2.03
CA ALA A 42 2.56 -7.36 -1.03
C ALA A 42 3.83 -6.53 -0.78
N MET A 43 4.27 -6.46 0.48
CA MET A 43 5.46 -5.75 0.92
C MET A 43 6.38 -6.69 1.71
N PHE A 44 7.49 -7.05 1.07
CA PHE A 44 8.61 -7.75 1.70
C PHE A 44 9.86 -7.54 0.83
N ALA A 45 11.00 -7.19 1.42
CA ALA A 45 12.19 -6.91 0.64
C ALA A 45 12.62 -8.14 -0.18
N ARG A 46 12.72 -7.98 -1.49
CA ARG A 46 13.05 -9.03 -2.45
C ARG A 46 13.84 -8.48 -3.62
N ASP A 47 14.87 -9.21 -4.02
CA ASP A 47 15.58 -8.97 -5.28
C ASP A 47 14.69 -9.40 -6.46
N GLU A 48 14.05 -8.41 -7.11
CA GLU A 48 13.22 -8.58 -8.29
C GLU A 48 13.30 -7.32 -9.16
N TRP A 49 13.44 -7.52 -10.46
CA TRP A 49 13.44 -6.42 -11.42
C TRP A 49 12.03 -5.80 -11.56
N PRO A 50 11.92 -4.46 -11.64
CA PRO A 50 10.64 -3.81 -11.83
C PRO A 50 10.09 -4.07 -13.24
N TYR A 51 8.87 -4.60 -13.34
CA TYR A 51 8.16 -4.82 -14.59
C TYR A 51 6.98 -3.84 -14.72
N SER A 52 7.00 -2.99 -15.75
CA SER A 52 6.02 -1.90 -15.93
C SER A 52 5.17 -2.02 -17.20
N GLU A 53 5.32 -3.07 -18.00
CA GLU A 53 4.54 -3.23 -19.25
C GLU A 53 3.09 -3.67 -18.98
N ALA A 54 2.85 -4.34 -17.84
CA ALA A 54 1.53 -4.73 -17.38
C ALA A 54 1.38 -4.43 -15.88
N LEU A 55 0.16 -4.55 -15.36
CA LEU A 55 -0.06 -4.47 -13.91
C LEU A 55 0.56 -5.69 -13.24
N ASP A 56 1.69 -5.48 -12.58
CA ASP A 56 2.36 -6.46 -11.72
C ASP A 56 2.41 -5.92 -10.29
N THR A 57 2.06 -6.76 -9.31
CA THR A 57 1.94 -6.40 -7.89
C THR A 57 3.03 -7.01 -7.02
N LYS A 58 4.09 -7.55 -7.64
CA LYS A 58 5.26 -8.10 -6.95
C LYS A 58 5.90 -7.08 -6.02
N ASN A 59 6.30 -7.56 -4.86
CA ASN A 59 7.21 -6.87 -3.94
C ASN A 59 8.62 -6.79 -4.53
N LEU A 60 9.27 -5.64 -4.32
CA LEU A 60 10.60 -5.31 -4.81
C LEU A 60 11.57 -5.12 -3.62
N TYR A 61 12.59 -4.29 -3.79
CA TYR A 61 13.73 -4.19 -2.90
C TYR A 61 13.40 -3.60 -1.52
N GLY A 62 12.55 -2.56 -1.48
CA GLY A 62 12.21 -1.83 -0.27
C GLY A 62 10.84 -2.18 0.35
N VAL A 63 10.67 -1.78 1.61
CA VAL A 63 9.39 -1.85 2.33
C VAL A 63 9.11 -0.48 2.97
N HIS A 64 8.11 0.22 2.44
CA HIS A 64 7.69 1.56 2.82
C HIS A 64 6.20 1.57 3.16
N PRO A 65 5.79 1.12 4.36
CA PRO A 65 4.39 1.02 4.76
C PRO A 65 3.83 2.37 5.22
N PHE A 66 3.89 3.34 4.31
CA PHE A 66 3.38 4.70 4.49
C PHE A 66 2.51 5.09 3.31
N TYR A 67 1.33 5.66 3.58
CA TYR A 67 0.51 6.27 2.55
C TYR A 67 -0.02 7.63 2.99
N MET A 68 -0.40 8.44 2.00
CA MET A 68 -1.03 9.74 2.18
C MET A 68 -2.38 9.77 1.46
N VAL A 69 -3.34 10.50 2.03
CA VAL A 69 -4.65 10.74 1.43
C VAL A 69 -4.92 12.23 1.35
N LEU A 70 -5.38 12.69 0.19
CA LEU A 70 -5.89 14.05 -0.01
C LEU A 70 -7.40 14.08 0.21
N GLU A 71 -7.85 14.83 1.19
CA GLU A 71 -9.26 14.95 1.58
C GLU A 71 -10.05 15.88 0.64
N PRO A 72 -11.40 15.81 0.65
CA PRO A 72 -12.24 16.64 -0.21
C PRO A 72 -12.08 18.16 0.03
N ASP A 73 -11.69 18.56 1.24
CA ASP A 73 -11.46 19.97 1.63
C ASP A 73 -10.07 20.49 1.23
N GLY A 74 -9.23 19.65 0.59
CA GLY A 74 -7.88 19.98 0.17
C GLY A 74 -6.81 19.78 1.23
N LYS A 75 -7.16 19.34 2.45
CA LYS A 75 -6.16 18.93 3.46
C LYS A 75 -5.66 17.52 3.16
N ALA A 76 -4.53 17.16 3.77
CA ALA A 76 -3.94 15.83 3.63
C ALA A 76 -3.54 15.26 4.99
N HIS A 77 -3.62 13.94 5.11
CA HIS A 77 -3.07 13.19 6.24
C HIS A 77 -2.26 11.99 5.72
N GLY A 78 -1.34 11.52 6.55
CA GLY A 78 -0.54 10.33 6.28
C GLY A 78 -0.68 9.29 7.38
N VAL A 79 -0.57 8.02 7.00
CA VAL A 79 -0.58 6.88 7.92
C VAL A 79 0.69 6.08 7.70
N PHE A 80 1.41 5.82 8.79
CA PHE A 80 2.61 4.99 8.82
C PHE A 80 2.37 3.77 9.71
N ILE A 81 2.71 2.59 9.21
CA ILE A 81 2.68 1.35 9.98
C ILE A 81 4.11 0.96 10.30
N LEU A 82 4.55 1.16 11.55
CA LEU A 82 5.87 0.74 11.99
C LEU A 82 5.91 -0.80 12.19
N ASN A 83 6.03 -1.54 11.09
CA ASN A 83 6.11 -3.00 11.06
C ASN A 83 7.05 -3.46 9.93
N SER A 84 7.93 -4.41 10.22
CA SER A 84 8.92 -4.96 9.29
C SER A 84 8.68 -6.43 8.92
N ASN A 85 7.59 -7.05 9.37
CA ASN A 85 7.19 -8.38 8.91
C ASN A 85 6.70 -8.30 7.44
N ALA A 86 6.64 -9.45 6.77
CA ALA A 86 5.95 -9.55 5.49
C ALA A 86 4.46 -9.19 5.67
N GLN A 87 3.94 -8.31 4.82
CA GLN A 87 2.59 -7.74 4.94
C GLN A 87 1.97 -7.37 3.59
#